data_AF-A0AAF0UHL5-F1
#
_entry.id   AF-A0AAF0UHL5-F1
#
_cell.length_a   1.000
_cell.length_b   1.000
_cell.length_c   1.000
_cell.angle_alpha   90.00
_cell.angle_beta   90.00
_cell.angle_gamma   90.00
#
_symmetry.space_group_name_H-M   'P 1'
#
loop_
_entity.id
_entity.type
_entity.pdbx_description
1 polymer ?
#
loop_
_entity_poly.entity_id
_entity_poly.type
_entity_poly.pdbx_seq_one_letter_code
_entity_poly.pdbx_strand_id
1 'polypeptide(L)'
;HTVATEEPQEVTPISHGPESQLKDILFQTSNLKENEVNIISDIETSHVQLALYSAKWDRPIQVITFMDTGAVASILNPTALPNEQWIPHFQKFNKVSKGIRTTRVITKNRITIEFFAGVQFRTKLLGSIILGRIS
;
A
#
# COMPACT_ATOMS: atom_id res chain seq x y z
N HIS A 1 58.88 -24.55 50.74
CA HIS A 1 58.40 -23.24 50.25
C HIS A 1 57.11 -23.48 49.47
N THR A 2 55.99 -23.04 50.03
CA THR A 2 54.62 -23.34 49.58
C THR A 2 54.13 -22.25 48.63
N VAL A 3 53.55 -22.64 47.51
CA VAL A 3 52.92 -21.76 46.51
C VAL A 3 51.50 -21.44 46.99
N ALA A 4 51.17 -20.16 47.12
CA ALA A 4 49.81 -19.70 47.38
C ALA A 4 49.03 -19.61 46.06
N THR A 5 47.88 -20.28 46.01
CA THR A 5 46.90 -20.20 44.93
C THR A 5 45.94 -19.05 45.23
N GLU A 6 45.83 -18.06 44.34
CA GLU A 6 44.79 -17.03 44.42
C GLU A 6 43.46 -17.59 43.87
N GLU A 7 42.38 -17.38 44.63
CA GLU A 7 41.01 -17.79 44.33
C GLU A 7 40.33 -16.75 43.40
N PRO A 8 39.47 -17.13 42.44
CA PRO A 8 38.80 -16.17 41.56
C PRO A 8 37.66 -15.46 42.30
N GLN A 9 37.60 -14.14 42.22
CA GLN A 9 36.50 -13.35 42.79
C GLN A 9 35.19 -13.59 42.02
N GLU A 10 34.17 -14.02 42.75
CA GLU A 10 32.80 -14.23 42.28
C GLU A 10 32.14 -12.88 41.94
N VAL A 11 31.82 -12.66 40.65
CA VAL A 11 31.11 -11.46 40.19
C VAL A 11 29.63 -11.63 40.51
N THR A 12 29.14 -11.00 41.58
CA THR A 12 27.71 -10.95 41.90
C THR A 12 26.91 -10.31 40.76
N PRO A 13 25.77 -10.90 40.32
CA PRO A 13 24.94 -10.31 39.29
C PRO A 13 24.26 -9.05 39.81
N ILE A 14 24.39 -7.96 39.06
CA ILE A 14 23.76 -6.67 39.35
C ILE A 14 22.24 -6.89 39.38
N SER A 15 21.62 -6.67 40.54
CA SER A 15 20.16 -6.73 40.70
C SER A 15 19.52 -5.53 40.02
N HIS A 16 18.96 -5.75 38.82
CA HIS A 16 18.30 -4.71 38.03
C HIS A 16 16.95 -4.36 38.66
N GLY A 17 16.82 -3.12 39.16
CA GLY A 17 15.58 -2.63 39.77
C GLY A 17 14.41 -2.56 38.78
N PRO A 18 13.17 -2.38 39.28
CA PRO A 18 11.95 -2.41 38.45
C PRO A 18 11.94 -1.36 37.33
N GLU A 19 12.71 -0.27 37.47
CA GLU A 19 12.86 0.75 36.43
C GLU A 19 13.70 0.26 35.23
N SER A 20 14.67 -0.61 35.47
CA SER A 20 15.45 -1.25 34.38
C SER A 20 14.57 -2.20 33.58
N GLN A 21 13.77 -3.01 34.28
CA GLN A 21 12.81 -3.93 33.67
C GLN A 21 11.80 -3.17 32.78
N LEU A 22 11.34 -2.00 33.22
CA LEU A 22 10.44 -1.16 32.42
C LEU A 22 11.11 -0.57 31.17
N LYS A 23 12.40 -0.21 31.26
CA LYS A 23 13.19 0.26 30.10
C LYS A 23 13.41 -0.88 29.11
N ASP A 24 13.67 -2.08 29.61
CA ASP A 24 13.83 -3.28 28.79
C ASP A 24 12.51 -3.62 28.09
N ILE A 25 11.38 -3.63 28.81
CA ILE A 25 10.05 -3.85 28.20
C ILE A 25 9.72 -2.77 27.16
N LEU A 26 10.04 -1.50 27.43
CA LEU A 26 9.80 -0.39 26.50
C LEU A 26 10.66 -0.51 25.24
N PHE A 27 11.92 -0.91 25.39
CA PHE A 27 12.85 -1.16 24.29
C PHE A 27 12.43 -2.38 23.47
N GLN A 28 11.99 -3.46 24.11
CA GLN A 28 11.45 -4.63 23.41
C GLN A 28 10.14 -4.30 22.68
N THR A 29 9.24 -3.51 23.27
CA THR A 29 7.99 -3.09 22.61
C THR A 29 8.20 -2.09 21.48
N SER A 30 9.23 -1.22 21.55
CA SER A 30 9.61 -0.38 20.40
C SER A 30 10.20 -1.20 19.26
N ASN A 31 11.06 -2.19 19.57
CA ASN A 31 11.64 -3.08 18.56
C ASN A 31 10.61 -4.07 17.98
N LEU A 32 9.60 -4.49 18.75
CA LEU A 32 8.48 -5.29 18.24
C LEU A 32 7.63 -4.48 17.26
N LYS A 33 7.40 -3.19 17.50
CA LYS A 33 6.74 -2.31 16.53
C LYS A 33 7.59 -2.08 15.28
N GLU A 34 8.90 -1.94 15.43
CA GLU A 34 9.82 -1.77 14.29
C GLU A 34 9.96 -3.06 13.45
N ASN A 35 9.91 -4.22 14.10
CA ASN A 35 9.90 -5.54 13.44
C ASN A 35 8.53 -5.92 12.84
N GLU A 36 7.40 -5.47 13.40
CA GLU A 36 6.09 -5.56 12.71
C GLU A 36 6.01 -4.60 11.51
N VAL A 37 6.67 -3.44 11.59
CA VAL A 37 6.75 -2.48 10.48
C VAL A 37 7.62 -3.00 9.31
N ASN A 38 8.53 -3.94 9.57
CA ASN A 38 9.41 -4.52 8.54
C ASN A 38 8.88 -5.81 7.88
N ILE A 39 7.69 -6.31 8.26
CA ILE A 39 7.02 -7.44 7.59
C ILE A 39 6.01 -6.93 6.53
N ILE A 40 5.68 -5.64 6.52
CA ILE A 40 4.66 -5.06 5.62
C ILE A 40 5.29 -4.36 4.39
N SER A 41 6.62 -4.29 4.29
CA SER A 41 7.30 -3.60 3.17
C SER A 41 7.42 -4.43 1.88
N ASP A 42 7.19 -5.75 1.94
CA ASP A 42 7.19 -6.65 0.79
C ASP A 42 5.80 -7.25 0.52
N ILE A 43 4.73 -6.45 0.68
CA ILE A 43 3.52 -6.75 -0.11
C ILE A 43 3.93 -6.45 -1.56
N GLU A 44 4.37 -7.50 -2.26
CA GLU A 44 4.43 -7.52 -3.71
C GLU A 44 3.07 -7.06 -4.21
N THR A 45 2.97 -5.77 -4.53
CA THR A 45 1.72 -5.21 -5.01
C THR A 45 1.46 -5.86 -6.34
N SER A 46 0.49 -6.77 -6.40
CA SER A 46 0.23 -7.52 -7.61
C SER A 46 -0.18 -6.56 -8.73
N HIS A 47 0.79 -6.23 -9.58
CA HIS A 47 0.59 -5.42 -10.76
C HIS A 47 0.10 -6.34 -11.87
N VAL A 48 -1.00 -5.97 -12.52
CA VAL A 48 -1.53 -6.73 -13.64
C VAL A 48 -1.69 -5.84 -14.85
N GLN A 49 -1.29 -6.36 -16.01
CA GLN A 49 -1.53 -5.72 -17.29
C GLN A 49 -2.96 -6.02 -17.75
N LEU A 50 -3.74 -4.97 -17.98
CA LEU A 50 -5.12 -5.05 -18.43
C LEU A 50 -5.29 -4.35 -19.77
N ALA A 51 -6.30 -4.79 -20.53
CA ALA A 51 -6.71 -4.13 -21.76
C ALA A 51 -8.00 -3.34 -21.54
N LEU A 52 -7.99 -2.06 -21.96
CA LEU A 52 -9.13 -1.16 -21.92
C LEU A 52 -9.72 -1.05 -23.32
N TYR A 53 -11.03 -1.26 -23.43
CA TYR A 53 -11.79 -1.17 -24.67
C TYR A 53 -12.85 -0.08 -24.58
N SER A 54 -13.04 0.61 -25.69
CA SER A 54 -14.15 1.54 -25.92
C SER A 54 -14.69 1.29 -27.31
N ALA A 55 -16.00 1.45 -27.49
CA ALA A 55 -16.66 1.28 -28.79
C ALA A 55 -16.14 2.22 -29.89
N LYS A 56 -15.35 3.24 -29.53
CA LYS A 56 -14.77 4.23 -30.43
C LYS A 56 -13.28 4.00 -30.73
N TRP A 57 -12.67 2.96 -30.18
CA TRP A 57 -11.24 2.72 -30.34
C TRP A 57 -11.01 1.53 -31.26
N ASP A 58 -10.13 1.70 -32.25
CA ASP A 58 -9.76 0.61 -33.17
C ASP A 58 -8.89 -0.45 -32.50
N ARG A 59 -8.18 -0.07 -31.43
CA ARG A 59 -7.29 -0.94 -30.65
C ARG A 59 -7.48 -0.70 -29.16
N PRO A 60 -7.36 -1.74 -28.32
CA PRO A 60 -7.39 -1.55 -26.87
C PRO A 60 -6.16 -0.80 -26.38
N ILE A 61 -6.31 -0.11 -25.25
CA ILE A 61 -5.20 0.53 -24.53
C ILE A 61 -4.74 -0.41 -23.43
N GLN A 62 -3.46 -0.77 -23.44
CA GLN A 62 -2.87 -1.60 -22.39
C GLN A 62 -2.43 -0.72 -21.22
N VAL A 63 -2.78 -1.12 -20.01
CA VAL A 63 -2.43 -0.41 -18.77
C VAL A 63 -1.92 -1.37 -17.73
N ILE A 64 -0.99 -0.93 -16.89
CA ILE A 64 -0.56 -1.67 -15.70
C ILE A 64 -1.34 -1.09 -14.52
N THR A 65 -2.01 -1.94 -13.75
CA THR A 65 -2.84 -1.53 -12.62
C THR A 65 -2.59 -2.36 -11.38
N PHE A 66 -3.00 -1.80 -10.25
CA PHE A 66 -3.20 -2.52 -8.98
C PHE A 66 -4.64 -3.02 -8.93
N MET A 67 -4.85 -4.23 -8.41
CA MET A 67 -6.19 -4.72 -8.07
C MET A 67 -6.46 -4.45 -6.60
N ASP A 68 -7.37 -3.53 -6.33
CA ASP A 68 -7.84 -3.21 -4.99
C ASP A 68 -9.29 -3.69 -4.84
N THR A 69 -9.49 -4.82 -4.17
CA THR A 69 -10.83 -5.38 -3.91
C THR A 69 -11.61 -4.59 -2.85
N GLY A 70 -10.95 -3.72 -2.09
CA GLY A 70 -11.57 -2.81 -1.14
C GLY A 70 -12.00 -1.48 -1.77
N ALA A 71 -11.59 -1.19 -3.01
CA ALA A 71 -11.94 0.03 -3.70
C ALA A 71 -13.42 0.06 -4.14
N VAL A 72 -14.10 1.16 -3.82
CA VAL A 72 -15.49 1.41 -4.25
C VAL A 72 -15.61 1.86 -5.71
N ALA A 73 -14.50 2.21 -6.35
CA ALA A 73 -14.47 2.70 -7.72
C ALA A 73 -13.11 2.46 -8.39
N SER A 74 -13.12 2.21 -9.70
CA SER A 74 -11.91 2.10 -10.50
C SER A 74 -11.36 3.48 -10.86
N ILE A 75 -10.07 3.67 -10.62
CA ILE A 75 -9.35 4.92 -10.90
C ILE A 75 -8.28 4.65 -11.95
N LEU A 76 -8.16 5.54 -12.93
CA LEU A 76 -7.13 5.50 -13.95
C LEU A 76 -6.39 6.84 -13.96
N ASN A 77 -5.10 6.80 -14.26
CA ASN A 77 -4.36 8.02 -14.54
C ASN A 77 -4.95 8.71 -15.79
N PRO A 78 -5.40 9.97 -15.72
CA PRO A 78 -5.99 10.67 -16.86
C PRO A 78 -5.12 10.68 -18.11
N THR A 79 -3.79 10.61 -17.95
CA THR A 79 -2.83 10.59 -19.06
C THR A 79 -2.88 9.29 -19.88
N ALA A 80 -3.51 8.23 -19.37
CA ALA A 80 -3.63 6.96 -20.08
C ALA A 80 -4.66 7.01 -21.21
N LEU A 81 -5.58 7.98 -21.21
CA LEU A 81 -6.61 8.15 -22.24
C LEU A 81 -6.52 9.55 -22.88
N PRO A 82 -6.95 9.72 -24.14
CA PRO A 82 -7.08 11.04 -24.75
C PRO A 82 -7.99 11.97 -23.92
N ASN A 83 -7.70 13.28 -23.92
CA ASN A 83 -8.40 14.29 -23.12
C ASN A 83 -9.91 14.33 -23.39
N GLU A 84 -10.32 14.05 -24.63
CA GLU A 84 -11.71 14.08 -25.09
C GLU A 84 -12.55 12.93 -24.50
N GLN A 85 -11.90 11.93 -23.90
CA GLN A 85 -12.57 10.83 -23.21
C GLN A 85 -13.01 11.22 -21.80
N TRP A 86 -12.53 12.33 -21.26
CA TRP A 86 -12.84 12.78 -19.91
C TRP A 86 -13.90 13.88 -19.92
N ILE A 87 -14.78 13.86 -18.92
CA ILE A 87 -15.71 14.96 -18.64
C ILE A 87 -15.55 15.41 -17.19
N PRO A 88 -15.82 16.70 -16.87
CA PRO A 88 -15.81 17.18 -15.50
C PRO A 88 -16.77 16.36 -14.63
N HIS A 89 -16.26 15.87 -13.49
CA HIS A 89 -17.06 15.12 -12.52
C HIS A 89 -16.37 15.16 -11.16
N PHE A 90 -17.07 15.62 -10.13
CA PHE A 90 -16.53 15.75 -8.79
C PHE A 90 -17.01 14.62 -7.92
N GLN A 91 -16.10 13.75 -7.47
CA GLN A 91 -16.42 12.70 -6.52
C GLN A 91 -15.46 12.73 -5.34
N LYS A 92 -16.03 12.65 -4.14
CA LYS A 92 -15.30 12.64 -2.86
C LYS A 92 -15.29 11.23 -2.28
N PHE A 93 -14.15 10.82 -1.76
CA PHE A 93 -13.94 9.54 -1.07
C PHE A 93 -13.31 9.80 0.29
N ASN A 94 -13.77 9.07 1.30
CA ASN A 94 -13.06 9.04 2.57
C ASN A 94 -11.87 8.09 2.46
N LYS A 95 -10.71 8.51 2.96
CA LYS A 95 -9.53 7.67 3.09
C LYS A 95 -9.49 7.07 4.50
N VAL A 96 -8.90 5.88 4.61
CA VAL A 96 -8.64 5.23 5.91
C VAL A 96 -7.80 6.13 6.81
N SER A 97 -6.75 6.75 6.25
CA SER A 97 -6.03 7.84 6.89
C SER A 97 -6.87 9.12 6.87
N LYS A 98 -7.72 9.33 7.89
CA LYS A 98 -8.53 10.54 8.19
C LYS A 98 -8.32 11.69 7.19
N GLY A 99 -9.03 11.66 6.07
CA GLY A 99 -8.86 12.62 4.98
C GLY A 99 -9.77 12.33 3.80
N ILE A 100 -10.00 13.35 2.96
CA ILE A 100 -10.89 13.24 1.80
C ILE A 100 -10.04 13.23 0.52
N ARG A 101 -10.35 12.31 -0.39
CA ARG A 101 -9.83 12.29 -1.76
C ARG A 101 -10.90 12.80 -2.71
N THR A 102 -10.52 13.69 -3.63
CA THR A 102 -11.44 14.21 -4.65
C THR A 102 -10.91 13.88 -6.04
N THR A 103 -11.73 13.25 -6.88
CA THR A 103 -11.51 13.15 -8.33
C THR A 103 -12.29 14.27 -9.02
N ARG A 104 -11.75 14.77 -10.15
CA ARG A 104 -12.32 15.93 -10.87
C ARG A 104 -12.81 15.59 -12.27
N VAL A 105 -12.55 14.38 -12.73
CA VAL A 105 -12.97 13.90 -14.04
C VAL A 105 -13.41 12.44 -13.98
N ILE A 106 -14.26 12.06 -14.91
CA ILE A 106 -14.73 10.70 -15.15
C ILE A 106 -14.77 10.45 -16.66
N THR A 107 -14.68 9.20 -17.10
CA THR A 107 -14.85 8.89 -18.52
C THR A 107 -16.25 9.25 -19.02
N LYS A 108 -16.32 9.85 -20.21
CA LYS A 108 -17.56 10.23 -20.89
C LYS A 108 -18.45 9.00 -21.09
N ASN A 109 -17.85 7.94 -21.62
CA ASN A 109 -18.49 6.65 -21.88
C ASN A 109 -17.97 5.58 -20.92
N ARG A 110 -18.72 4.48 -20.77
CA ARG A 110 -18.22 3.29 -20.07
C ARG A 110 -17.10 2.64 -20.87
N ILE A 111 -16.04 2.25 -20.18
CA ILE A 111 -14.88 1.51 -20.67
C ILE A 111 -15.03 0.06 -20.23
N THR A 112 -14.73 -0.86 -21.13
CA THR A 112 -14.64 -2.29 -20.81
C THR A 112 -13.21 -2.60 -20.41
N ILE A 113 -13.03 -3.24 -19.27
CA ILE A 113 -11.75 -3.69 -18.73
C ILE A 113 -11.73 -5.21 -18.87
N GLU A 114 -10.72 -5.75 -19.54
CA GLU A 114 -10.51 -7.20 -19.66
C GLU A 114 -9.34 -7.63 -18.76
N PHE A 115 -9.63 -8.58 -17.86
CA PHE A 115 -8.66 -9.15 -16.92
C PHE A 115 -7.95 -10.37 -17.47
N PHE A 116 -8.75 -11.27 -18.03
CA PHE A 116 -8.32 -12.49 -18.72
C PHE A 116 -9.23 -12.67 -19.92
N ALA A 117 -8.84 -13.51 -20.87
CA ALA A 117 -9.65 -13.77 -22.06
C ALA A 117 -11.10 -14.14 -21.66
N GLY A 118 -12.06 -13.28 -22.04
CA GLY A 118 -13.48 -13.48 -21.73
C GLY A 118 -13.96 -13.00 -20.36
N VAL A 119 -13.06 -12.55 -19.47
CA VAL A 119 -13.41 -11.97 -18.17
C VAL A 119 -13.37 -10.44 -18.27
N GLN A 120 -14.55 -9.85 -18.45
CA GLN A 120 -14.69 -8.43 -18.75
C GLN A 120 -15.64 -7.73 -17.78
N PHE A 121 -15.29 -6.51 -17.39
CA PHE A 121 -16.13 -5.62 -16.59
C PHE A 121 -16.26 -4.26 -17.25
N ARG A 122 -17.47 -3.73 -17.35
CA ARG A 122 -17.75 -2.46 -18.05
C ARG A 122 -18.20 -1.38 -17.08
N THR A 123 -17.38 -0.35 -16.90
CA THR A 123 -17.61 0.71 -15.90
C THR A 123 -17.19 2.09 -16.40
N LYS A 124 -17.49 3.14 -15.64
CA LYS A 124 -16.84 4.44 -15.82
C LYS A 124 -15.59 4.50 -14.95
N LEU A 125 -14.52 5.07 -15.48
CA LEU A 125 -13.26 5.24 -14.76
C LEU A 125 -13.18 6.66 -14.23
N LEU A 126 -12.73 6.82 -12.99
CA LEU A 126 -12.42 8.14 -12.43
C LEU A 126 -10.98 8.49 -12.75
N GLY A 127 -10.73 9.78 -13.03
CA GLY A 127 -9.39 10.26 -13.30
C GLY A 127 -8.68 10.73 -12.03
N SER A 128 -7.50 10.17 -11.75
CA SER A 128 -6.61 10.67 -10.69
C SER A 128 -5.13 10.38 -11.00
N ILE A 129 -4.27 11.36 -10.78
CA ILE A 129 -2.80 11.23 -10.98
C ILE A 129 -2.12 10.55 -9.78
N ILE A 130 -2.82 10.43 -8.65
CA ILE A 130 -2.22 9.82 -7.46
C ILE A 130 -2.31 8.30 -7.57
N LEU A 131 -1.14 7.68 -7.76
CA LEU A 131 -0.91 6.26 -7.56
C LEU A 131 -1.29 5.88 -6.13
N GLY A 132 -1.93 4.71 -5.97
CA GLY A 132 -2.29 4.16 -4.67
C GLY A 132 -1.06 4.02 -3.78
N ARG A 133 -0.78 5.04 -2.96
CA ARG A 133 0.01 4.85 -1.76
C ARG A 133 -0.90 4.06 -0.82
N ILE A 134 -0.57 2.78 -0.68
CA ILE A 134 -1.11 1.93 0.38
C ILE A 134 -0.67 2.61 1.67
N SER A 135 -1.63 3.21 2.37
CA SER A 135 -1.45 3.84 3.67
C SER A 135 -1.63 2.83 4.77
#